data_AF-A0A2P2MJI3-F1
#
_entry.id   AF-A0A2P2MJI3-F1
#
_cell.length_a   1.000
_cell.length_b   1.000
_cell.length_c   1.000
_cell.angle_alpha   90.00
_cell.angle_beta   90.00
_cell.angle_gamma   90.00
#
_symmetry.space_group_name_H-M   'P 1'
#
loop_
_entity.id
_entity.type
_entity.pdbx_description
1 polymer ?
#
loop_
_entity_poly.entity_id
_entity_poly.type
_entity_poly.pdbx_seq_one_letter_code
_entity_poly.pdbx_strand_id
1 'polypeptide(L)'
;MFIAFRTISMTINSILSLQRIAFAYFVVALVEIFTKDKRVKDLSTNRLAIFRLYCWHWLVGASVLIIYLAVIYGTYVPDWQFTVHDIDSADNGKQFTVACGVRGKLDPPCNAVGYIDREVLGINHMYHHPAWRRSKACTLNSPHEGPLQDNAPSWCHAPFEPEGIISSISAILSTIIGVHFGHVLVHLKNHSKRLKHWVLMGLALLVVGLILHFTHAIPLNKQLYTLSYVCVTSGAAALVFSAIYILVDIQRFKFIFLPLQWIGMNAMLVYVMAAEGIFAGFINGWYYGDPRNTLVCLLCHLITLTFTFPVLIHDLL
;
A
#
# COMPACT_ATOMS: atom_id res chain seq x y z
N MET A 1 -3.38 -16.45 24.47
CA MET A 1 -2.79 -17.17 23.32
C MET A 1 -3.27 -16.58 21.99
N PHE A 2 -4.59 -16.48 21.73
CA PHE A 2 -5.15 -15.88 20.50
C PHE A 2 -4.70 -14.43 20.23
N ILE A 3 -4.65 -13.58 21.26
CA ILE A 3 -4.20 -12.19 21.13
C ILE A 3 -2.72 -12.13 20.74
N ALA A 4 -1.87 -12.96 21.38
CA ALA A 4 -0.44 -13.01 21.09
C ALA A 4 -0.16 -13.47 19.65
N PHE A 5 -0.87 -14.48 19.14
CA PHE A 5 -0.72 -14.94 17.76
C PHE A 5 -1.17 -13.88 16.73
N ARG A 6 -2.22 -13.14 17.05
CA ARG A 6 -2.73 -12.04 16.21
C ARG A 6 -1.77 -10.85 16.19
N THR A 7 -1.16 -10.51 17.32
CA THR A 7 -0.10 -9.50 17.41
C THR A 7 1.13 -9.92 16.61
N ILE A 8 1.61 -11.16 16.77
CA ILE A 8 2.77 -11.68 16.02
C ILE A 8 2.52 -11.65 14.50
N SER A 9 1.34 -12.07 14.04
CA SER A 9 0.98 -12.03 12.62
C SER A 9 0.86 -10.59 12.07
N MET A 10 0.36 -9.64 12.86
CA MET A 10 0.35 -8.21 12.50
C MET A 10 1.77 -7.60 12.47
N THR A 11 2.62 -7.95 13.44
CA THR A 11 4.02 -7.55 13.50
C THR A 11 4.80 -8.05 12.29
N ILE A 12 4.65 -9.32 11.93
CA ILE A 12 5.32 -9.91 10.76
C ILE A 12 4.91 -9.19 9.48
N ASN A 13 3.60 -9.04 9.20
CA ASN A 13 3.13 -8.30 8.02
C ASN A 13 3.60 -6.83 7.99
N SER A 14 3.75 -6.22 9.16
CA SER A 14 4.24 -4.84 9.29
C SER A 14 5.73 -4.73 9.02
N ILE A 15 6.54 -5.63 9.57
CA ILE A 15 7.98 -5.71 9.29
C ILE A 15 8.24 -6.01 7.81
N LEU A 16 7.44 -6.89 7.22
CA LEU A 16 7.50 -7.20 5.79
C LEU A 16 7.18 -5.96 4.94
N SER A 17 6.15 -5.18 5.29
CA SER A 17 5.82 -3.91 4.59
C SER A 17 6.98 -2.89 4.57
N LEU A 18 7.83 -2.89 5.59
CA LEU A 18 9.01 -2.02 5.67
C LEU A 18 10.11 -2.41 4.68
N GLN A 19 10.26 -3.70 4.36
CA GLN A 19 11.32 -4.18 3.47
C GLN A 19 11.16 -3.64 2.05
N ARG A 20 9.94 -3.69 1.51
CA ARG A 20 9.61 -3.11 0.20
C ARG A 20 9.93 -1.62 0.13
N ILE A 21 9.49 -0.88 1.14
CA ILE A 21 9.68 0.57 1.20
C ILE A 21 11.17 0.90 1.30
N ALA A 22 11.93 0.17 2.12
CA ALA A 22 13.37 0.32 2.25
C ALA A 22 14.10 0.09 0.91
N PHE A 23 13.75 -0.97 0.19
CA PHE A 23 14.30 -1.25 -1.15
C PHE A 23 14.00 -0.11 -2.13
N ALA A 24 12.75 0.37 -2.18
CA ALA A 24 12.37 1.47 -3.06
C ALA A 24 13.15 2.76 -2.73
N TYR A 25 13.31 3.10 -1.45
CA TYR A 25 14.14 4.25 -1.03
C TYR A 25 15.60 4.08 -1.39
N PHE A 26 16.16 2.88 -1.23
CA PHE A 26 17.54 2.59 -1.60
C PHE A 26 17.78 2.82 -3.09
N VAL A 27 16.91 2.30 -3.96
CA VAL A 27 17.03 2.50 -5.41
C VAL A 27 16.92 3.99 -5.78
N VAL A 28 15.93 4.71 -5.24
CA VAL A 28 15.77 6.14 -5.55
C VAL A 28 16.94 6.97 -5.00
N ALA A 29 17.49 6.63 -3.83
CA ALA A 29 18.66 7.28 -3.28
C ALA A 29 19.90 7.06 -4.16
N LEU A 30 20.10 5.86 -4.71
CA LEU A 30 21.16 5.60 -5.68
C LEU A 30 20.98 6.47 -6.94
N VAL A 31 19.76 6.55 -7.49
CA VAL A 31 19.46 7.41 -8.64
C VAL A 31 19.79 8.87 -8.33
N GLU A 32 19.39 9.39 -7.16
CA GLU A 32 19.70 10.76 -6.74
C GLU A 32 21.22 10.98 -6.63
N ILE A 33 21.97 10.03 -6.08
CA ILE A 33 23.43 10.12 -5.96
C ILE A 33 24.10 10.14 -7.33
N PHE A 34 23.69 9.27 -8.25
CA PHE A 34 24.28 9.16 -9.58
C PHE A 34 23.88 10.29 -10.52
N THR A 35 22.71 10.90 -10.32
CA THR A 35 22.17 11.95 -11.19
C THR A 35 22.41 13.36 -10.67
N LYS A 36 23.11 13.50 -9.53
CA LYS A 36 23.42 14.78 -8.89
C LYS A 36 24.33 15.65 -9.76
N ASP A 37 23.72 16.48 -10.60
CA ASP A 37 24.43 17.49 -11.38
C ASP A 37 24.67 18.77 -10.54
N LYS A 38 25.84 19.40 -10.67
CA LYS A 38 26.22 20.63 -9.93
C LYS A 38 25.45 21.88 -10.39
N ARG A 39 24.51 21.75 -11.33
CA ARG A 39 23.76 22.86 -11.95
C ARG A 39 22.57 23.37 -11.12
N VAL A 40 22.78 23.59 -9.82
CA VAL A 40 21.81 24.31 -8.96
C VAL A 40 22.19 25.79 -8.91
N LYS A 41 22.22 26.45 -10.06
CA LYS A 41 22.29 27.92 -10.13
C LYS A 41 21.27 28.40 -11.15
N ASP A 42 20.26 29.09 -10.63
CA ASP A 42 19.15 29.73 -11.35
C ASP A 42 18.17 28.82 -12.08
N LEU A 43 17.40 28.04 -11.31
CA LEU A 43 16.18 27.46 -11.83
C LEU A 43 15.13 28.57 -12.02
N SER A 44 14.98 28.98 -13.28
CA SER A 44 13.89 29.85 -13.70
C SER A 44 12.54 29.34 -13.18
N THR A 45 11.64 30.28 -12.94
CA THR A 45 10.36 30.14 -12.21
C THR A 45 9.32 29.19 -12.87
N ASN A 46 9.73 28.37 -13.82
CA ASN A 46 8.88 27.55 -14.67
C ASN A 46 8.63 26.15 -14.09
N ARG A 47 7.36 25.74 -14.00
CA ARG A 47 6.94 24.41 -13.50
C ARG A 47 7.56 23.24 -14.27
N LEU A 48 7.72 23.38 -15.59
CA LEU A 48 8.33 22.35 -16.44
C LEU A 48 9.85 22.24 -16.27
N ALA A 49 10.51 23.25 -15.72
CA ALA A 49 11.95 23.22 -15.53
C ALA A 49 12.36 22.16 -14.49
N ILE A 50 11.49 21.88 -13.50
CA ILE A 50 11.72 20.84 -12.49
C ILE A 50 11.70 19.45 -13.13
N PHE A 51 10.73 19.18 -14.01
CA PHE A 51 10.68 17.91 -14.75
C PHE A 51 11.93 17.71 -15.63
N ARG A 52 12.44 18.79 -16.24
CA ARG A 52 13.68 18.73 -17.03
C ARG A 52 14.91 18.49 -16.16
N LEU A 53 14.98 19.13 -14.99
CA LEU A 53 16.10 18.98 -14.05
C LEU A 53 16.16 17.55 -13.49
N TYR A 54 15.00 16.98 -13.16
CA TYR A 54 14.87 15.62 -12.62
C TYR A 54 14.41 14.61 -13.68
N CYS A 55 14.74 14.83 -14.95
CA CYS A 55 14.30 13.95 -16.04
C CYS A 55 14.78 12.51 -15.86
N TRP A 56 15.98 12.30 -15.32
CA TRP A 56 16.51 10.96 -15.04
C TRP A 56 15.66 10.16 -14.06
N HIS A 57 15.07 10.81 -13.04
CA HIS A 57 14.16 10.14 -12.11
C HIS A 57 12.91 9.64 -12.84
N TRP A 58 12.33 10.48 -13.70
CA TRP A 58 11.17 10.12 -14.50
C TRP A 58 11.49 9.08 -15.57
N LEU A 59 12.69 9.09 -16.16
CA LEU A 59 13.15 8.04 -17.08
C LEU A 59 13.30 6.69 -16.38
N VAL A 60 13.90 6.66 -15.18
CA VAL A 60 13.99 5.44 -14.37
C VAL A 60 12.58 4.96 -14.01
N GLY A 61 11.70 5.86 -13.56
CA GLY A 61 10.30 5.52 -13.26
C GLY A 61 9.55 4.95 -14.47
N ALA A 62 9.73 5.52 -15.67
CA ALA A 62 9.14 5.01 -16.90
C ALA A 62 9.71 3.63 -17.28
N SER A 63 11.03 3.42 -17.14
CA SER A 63 11.65 2.13 -17.42
C SER A 63 11.13 1.03 -16.47
N VAL A 64 11.03 1.33 -15.19
CA VAL A 64 10.47 0.45 -14.15
C VAL A 64 9.03 0.11 -14.46
N LEU A 65 8.23 1.10 -14.87
CA LEU A 65 6.84 0.91 -15.25
C LEU A 65 6.68 -0.01 -16.46
N ILE A 66 7.49 0.20 -17.50
CA ILE A 66 7.46 -0.63 -18.71
C ILE A 66 7.82 -2.08 -18.36
N ILE A 67 8.87 -2.28 -17.57
CA ILE A 67 9.28 -3.63 -17.11
C ILE A 67 8.15 -4.29 -16.31
N TYR A 68 7.55 -3.57 -15.37
CA TYR A 68 6.46 -4.08 -14.55
C TYR A 68 5.25 -4.51 -15.41
N LEU A 69 4.81 -3.68 -16.34
CA LEU A 69 3.70 -4.01 -17.23
C LEU A 69 4.04 -5.16 -18.18
N ALA A 70 5.25 -5.19 -18.73
CA ALA A 70 5.72 -6.29 -19.58
C ALA A 70 5.73 -7.62 -18.84
N VAL A 71 6.17 -7.64 -17.58
CA VAL A 71 6.18 -8.84 -16.74
C VAL A 71 4.75 -9.29 -16.42
N ILE A 72 3.87 -8.39 -16.01
CA ILE A 72 2.50 -8.76 -15.60
C ILE A 72 1.67 -9.30 -16.75
N TYR A 73 1.74 -8.66 -17.91
CA TYR A 73 0.91 -9.04 -19.06
C TYR A 73 1.60 -10.05 -19.99
N GLY A 74 2.93 -10.12 -19.98
CA GLY A 74 3.71 -11.02 -20.84
C GLY A 74 3.87 -12.44 -20.27
N THR A 75 3.86 -12.60 -18.95
CA THR A 75 4.10 -13.90 -18.30
C THR A 75 2.87 -14.80 -18.39
N TYR A 76 3.09 -16.05 -18.81
CA TYR A 76 2.08 -17.09 -18.76
C TYR A 76 2.09 -17.79 -17.41
N VAL A 77 0.91 -17.91 -16.79
CA VAL A 77 0.75 -18.57 -15.49
C VAL A 77 0.16 -19.97 -15.72
N PRO A 78 0.97 -21.03 -15.59
CA PRO A 78 0.47 -22.41 -15.70
C PRO A 78 -0.33 -22.81 -14.45
N ASP A 79 -1.03 -23.94 -14.58
CA ASP A 79 -1.66 -24.60 -13.44
C ASP A 79 -0.58 -25.09 -12.46
N TRP A 80 -0.88 -25.02 -11.17
CA TRP A 80 0.08 -25.36 -10.13
C TRP A 80 -0.58 -26.09 -8.97
N GLN A 81 0.24 -26.81 -8.21
CA GLN A 81 -0.19 -27.61 -7.07
C GLN A 81 0.60 -27.22 -5.83
N PHE A 82 -0.04 -27.29 -4.68
CA PHE A 82 0.60 -27.04 -3.40
C PHE A 82 0.04 -27.94 -2.30
N THR A 83 0.87 -28.16 -1.29
CA THR A 83 0.52 -28.90 -0.08
C THR A 83 0.34 -27.93 1.08
N VAL A 84 -0.75 -28.07 1.83
CA VAL A 84 -0.96 -27.27 3.03
C VAL A 84 -0.15 -27.88 4.16
N HIS A 85 0.79 -27.11 4.72
CA HIS A 85 1.58 -27.48 5.88
C HIS A 85 1.10 -26.66 7.08
N ASP A 86 -0.04 -27.06 7.64
CA ASP A 86 -0.63 -26.42 8.82
C ASP A 86 -0.99 -27.50 9.83
N ILE A 87 -0.15 -27.66 10.86
CA ILE A 87 -0.23 -28.75 11.85
C ILE A 87 -1.57 -28.72 12.61
N ASP A 88 -2.18 -27.54 12.73
CA ASP A 88 -3.41 -27.32 13.48
C ASP A 88 -4.68 -27.40 12.59
N SER A 89 -4.52 -27.63 11.29
CA SER A 89 -5.62 -27.72 10.32
C SER A 89 -5.94 -29.16 9.93
N ALA A 90 -7.23 -29.46 9.75
CA ALA A 90 -7.71 -30.74 9.21
C ALA A 90 -7.25 -31.02 7.76
N ASP A 91 -6.69 -30.00 7.11
CA ASP A 91 -6.17 -30.06 5.74
C ASP A 91 -4.65 -30.25 5.67
N ASN A 92 -3.98 -30.48 6.79
CA ASN A 92 -2.54 -30.73 6.81
C ASN A 92 -2.15 -31.91 5.92
N GLY A 93 -1.19 -31.68 5.02
CA GLY A 93 -0.72 -32.70 4.07
C GLY A 93 -1.66 -32.94 2.88
N LYS A 94 -2.80 -32.25 2.78
CA LYS A 94 -3.64 -32.31 1.58
C LYS A 94 -3.00 -31.53 0.43
N GLN A 95 -3.05 -32.12 -0.76
CA GLN A 95 -2.60 -31.48 -1.99
C GLN A 95 -3.78 -30.81 -2.68
N PHE A 96 -3.65 -29.52 -2.96
CA PHE A 96 -4.61 -28.75 -3.71
C PHE A 96 -4.04 -28.41 -5.09
N THR A 97 -4.91 -28.44 -6.10
CA THR A 97 -4.57 -28.01 -7.46
C THR A 97 -5.33 -26.73 -7.77
N VAL A 98 -4.64 -25.78 -8.39
CA VAL A 98 -5.20 -24.51 -8.86
C VAL A 98 -5.07 -24.44 -10.37
N ALA A 99 -6.20 -24.46 -11.05
CA ALA A 99 -6.28 -24.23 -12.48
C ALA A 99 -6.24 -22.72 -12.77
N CYS A 100 -5.20 -22.27 -13.45
CA CYS A 100 -4.96 -20.91 -13.89
C CYS A 100 -5.01 -20.81 -15.41
N GLY A 101 -4.05 -21.42 -16.12
CA GLY A 101 -3.96 -21.43 -17.58
C GLY A 101 -4.13 -20.07 -18.29
N VAL A 102 -3.70 -18.96 -17.68
CA VAL A 102 -4.04 -17.59 -18.13
C VAL A 102 -2.83 -16.67 -18.29
N ARG A 103 -3.00 -15.58 -19.05
CA ARG A 103 -2.09 -14.43 -19.13
C ARG A 103 -2.79 -13.16 -18.70
N GLY A 104 -2.05 -12.24 -18.08
CA GLY A 104 -2.53 -10.89 -17.77
C GLY A 104 -3.67 -10.80 -16.74
N LYS A 105 -3.99 -11.89 -16.04
CA LYS A 105 -4.99 -11.88 -14.97
C LYS A 105 -4.37 -11.30 -13.70
N LEU A 106 -4.99 -10.26 -13.14
CA LEU A 106 -4.53 -9.61 -11.90
C LEU A 106 -5.22 -10.15 -10.65
N ASP A 107 -6.22 -11.02 -10.80
CA ASP A 107 -6.91 -11.65 -9.69
C ASP A 107 -6.04 -12.73 -9.03
N PRO A 108 -6.16 -12.90 -7.70
CA PRO A 108 -5.54 -14.02 -7.03
C PRO A 108 -6.22 -15.35 -7.42
N PRO A 109 -5.49 -16.49 -7.36
CA PRO A 109 -4.05 -16.65 -7.12
C PRO A 109 -3.23 -16.72 -8.42
N CYS A 110 -3.88 -16.51 -9.57
CA CYS A 110 -3.38 -16.81 -10.92
C CYS A 110 -2.70 -15.61 -11.60
N ASN A 111 -2.10 -14.73 -10.81
CA ASN A 111 -1.40 -13.57 -11.32
C ASN A 111 0.10 -13.84 -11.53
N ALA A 112 0.71 -13.10 -12.45
CA ALA A 112 2.12 -13.25 -12.82
C ALA A 112 3.08 -12.95 -11.66
N VAL A 113 2.74 -12.00 -10.79
CA VAL A 113 3.53 -11.64 -9.61
C VAL A 113 3.70 -12.84 -8.70
N GLY A 114 2.58 -13.45 -8.27
CA GLY A 114 2.59 -14.62 -7.41
C GLY A 114 3.23 -15.84 -8.08
N TYR A 115 3.15 -15.96 -9.41
CA TYR A 115 3.89 -17.01 -10.13
C TYR A 115 5.40 -16.83 -10.01
N ILE A 116 5.91 -15.63 -10.26
CA ILE A 116 7.36 -15.36 -10.17
C ILE A 116 7.84 -15.52 -8.72
N ASP A 117 7.08 -15.05 -7.74
CA ASP A 117 7.45 -15.19 -6.33
C ASP A 117 7.49 -16.67 -5.92
N ARG A 118 6.56 -17.52 -6.43
CA ARG A 118 6.59 -18.98 -6.24
C ARG A 118 7.84 -19.64 -6.80
N GLU A 119 8.28 -19.24 -7.99
CA GLU A 119 9.45 -19.81 -8.64
C GLU A 119 10.76 -19.36 -7.96
N VAL A 120 10.83 -18.10 -7.52
CA VAL A 120 12.07 -17.53 -6.95
C VAL A 120 12.22 -17.88 -5.48
N LEU A 121 11.16 -17.74 -4.67
CA LEU A 121 11.20 -17.97 -3.23
C LEU A 121 10.91 -19.43 -2.86
N GLY A 122 10.19 -20.14 -3.73
CA GLY A 122 9.68 -21.48 -3.43
C GLY A 122 8.39 -21.43 -2.60
N ILE A 123 7.54 -22.45 -2.77
CA ILE A 123 6.20 -22.47 -2.17
C ILE A 123 6.23 -22.52 -0.63
N ASN A 124 7.25 -23.16 -0.07
CA ASN A 124 7.39 -23.35 1.37
C ASN A 124 7.79 -22.08 2.13
N HIS A 125 8.30 -21.06 1.43
CA HIS A 125 8.71 -19.80 2.03
C HIS A 125 7.66 -18.68 1.91
N MET A 126 6.53 -18.97 1.26
CA MET A 126 5.46 -18.01 1.08
C MET A 126 4.56 -17.92 2.31
N TYR A 127 3.98 -16.74 2.50
CA TYR A 127 3.05 -16.50 3.60
C TYR A 127 1.73 -17.29 3.43
N HIS A 128 1.39 -18.08 4.47
CA HIS A 128 0.23 -19.00 4.47
C HIS A 128 -1.11 -18.34 4.84
N HIS A 129 -1.11 -17.09 5.32
CA HIS A 129 -2.33 -16.35 5.69
C HIS A 129 -2.58 -15.12 4.80
N PRO A 130 -2.65 -15.27 3.47
CA PRO A 130 -2.79 -14.14 2.58
C PRO A 130 -4.12 -13.39 2.75
N ALA A 131 -4.13 -12.11 2.39
CA ALA A 131 -5.26 -11.21 2.61
C ALA A 131 -6.57 -11.70 1.95
N TRP A 132 -6.48 -12.38 0.82
CA TRP A 132 -7.65 -12.90 0.10
C TRP A 132 -8.42 -14.01 0.83
N ARG A 133 -7.86 -14.61 1.89
CA ARG A 133 -8.62 -15.52 2.79
C ARG A 133 -9.81 -14.82 3.47
N ARG A 134 -9.78 -13.49 3.54
CA ARG A 134 -10.85 -12.64 4.10
C ARG A 134 -11.93 -12.28 3.07
N SER A 135 -11.76 -12.71 1.82
CA SER A 135 -12.73 -12.45 0.76
C SER A 135 -14.03 -13.22 1.01
N LYS A 136 -15.14 -12.68 0.48
CA LYS A 136 -16.46 -13.31 0.55
C LYS A 136 -16.50 -14.72 -0.07
N ALA A 137 -15.61 -15.00 -1.01
CA ALA A 137 -15.47 -16.32 -1.62
C ALA A 137 -14.87 -17.37 -0.66
N CYS A 138 -14.10 -16.93 0.34
CA CYS A 138 -13.41 -17.82 1.27
C CYS A 138 -14.09 -17.92 2.64
N THR A 139 -14.66 -16.83 3.17
CA THR A 139 -15.26 -16.81 4.51
C THR A 139 -16.54 -15.98 4.58
N LEU A 140 -17.48 -16.41 5.42
CA LEU A 140 -18.73 -15.68 5.73
C LEU A 140 -18.47 -14.45 6.61
N ASN A 141 -17.35 -14.41 7.34
CA ASN A 141 -17.00 -13.32 8.24
C ASN A 141 -16.34 -12.12 7.54
N SER A 142 -16.38 -12.07 6.20
CA SER A 142 -15.80 -10.99 5.42
C SER A 142 -16.32 -9.62 5.90
N PRO A 143 -15.46 -8.61 6.16
CA PRO A 143 -14.05 -8.50 5.74
C PRO A 143 -13.03 -9.04 6.76
N HIS A 144 -13.49 -9.72 7.81
CA HIS A 144 -12.64 -10.27 8.86
C HIS A 144 -12.24 -11.70 8.53
N GLU A 145 -11.09 -12.13 9.06
CA GLU A 145 -10.66 -13.52 8.94
C GLU A 145 -11.55 -14.41 9.80
N GLY A 146 -11.93 -15.57 9.24
CA GLY A 146 -12.80 -16.54 9.88
C GLY A 146 -12.54 -17.94 9.33
N PRO A 147 -13.30 -18.95 9.78
CA PRO A 147 -13.21 -20.28 9.20
C PRO A 147 -13.53 -20.21 7.70
N LEU A 148 -12.84 -21.05 6.94
CA LEU A 148 -13.12 -21.22 5.52
C LEU A 148 -14.47 -21.94 5.37
N GLN A 149 -15.24 -21.55 4.35
CA GLN A 149 -16.50 -22.20 4.04
C GLN A 149 -16.25 -23.62 3.51
N ASP A 150 -17.15 -24.55 3.77
CA ASP A 150 -17.03 -25.95 3.31
C ASP A 150 -16.97 -26.08 1.77
N ASN A 151 -17.54 -25.10 1.07
CA ASN A 151 -17.52 -24.99 -0.40
C ASN A 151 -16.48 -23.97 -0.92
N ALA A 152 -15.52 -23.56 -0.09
CA ALA A 152 -14.49 -22.61 -0.50
C ALA A 152 -13.64 -23.21 -1.65
N PRO A 153 -13.31 -22.39 -2.67
CA PRO A 153 -12.47 -22.86 -3.76
C PRO A 153 -11.04 -23.15 -3.27
N SER A 154 -10.35 -24.09 -3.93
CA SER A 154 -9.01 -24.56 -3.53
C SER A 154 -7.98 -23.44 -3.39
N TRP A 155 -8.12 -22.37 -4.17
CA TRP A 155 -7.24 -21.22 -4.10
C TRP A 155 -7.35 -20.40 -2.79
N CYS A 156 -8.39 -20.58 -1.99
CA CYS A 156 -8.47 -19.94 -0.67
C CYS A 156 -7.35 -20.41 0.27
N HIS A 157 -6.83 -21.62 0.06
CA HIS A 157 -5.70 -22.16 0.83
C HIS A 157 -4.34 -21.80 0.21
N ALA A 158 -4.32 -21.17 -0.97
CA ALA A 158 -3.09 -20.90 -1.69
C ALA A 158 -2.23 -19.89 -0.92
N PRO A 159 -0.96 -20.21 -0.60
CA PRO A 159 -0.03 -19.26 -0.02
C PRO A 159 0.33 -18.15 -1.02
N PHE A 160 0.65 -16.97 -0.51
CA PHE A 160 1.05 -15.83 -1.34
C PHE A 160 1.89 -14.83 -0.58
N GLU A 161 2.93 -14.35 -1.24
CA GLU A 161 3.83 -13.37 -0.68
C GLU A 161 3.32 -11.94 -0.95
N PRO A 162 2.78 -11.23 0.06
CA PRO A 162 2.35 -9.86 -0.12
C PRO A 162 3.49 -8.95 -0.57
N GLU A 163 4.74 -9.20 -0.17
CA GLU A 163 5.93 -8.37 -0.43
C GLU A 163 6.84 -8.92 -1.53
N GLY A 164 6.23 -9.54 -2.55
CA GLY A 164 6.95 -10.11 -3.69
C GLY A 164 7.93 -9.18 -4.39
N ILE A 165 8.85 -9.76 -5.16
CA ILE A 165 9.95 -9.03 -5.82
C ILE A 165 9.39 -8.05 -6.85
N ILE A 166 8.44 -8.51 -7.67
CA ILE A 166 7.83 -7.68 -8.72
C ILE A 166 6.97 -6.56 -8.13
N SER A 167 6.25 -6.84 -7.05
CA SER A 167 5.44 -5.83 -6.37
C SER A 167 6.31 -4.79 -5.62
N SER A 168 7.56 -5.13 -5.31
CA SER A 168 8.57 -4.20 -4.79
C SER A 168 9.15 -3.27 -5.84
N ILE A 169 9.29 -3.76 -7.08
CA ILE A 169 9.72 -2.93 -8.22
C ILE A 169 8.70 -1.82 -8.49
N SER A 170 7.40 -2.11 -8.43
CA SER A 170 6.36 -1.07 -8.59
C SER A 170 6.35 -0.03 -7.47
N ALA A 171 6.83 -0.35 -6.26
CA ALA A 171 6.94 0.61 -5.17
C ALA A 171 7.95 1.74 -5.42
N ILE A 172 8.96 1.48 -6.27
CA ILE A 172 9.91 2.51 -6.71
C ILE A 172 9.17 3.67 -7.38
N LEU A 173 8.10 3.41 -8.13
CA LEU A 173 7.32 4.45 -8.82
C LEU A 173 6.68 5.43 -7.83
N SER A 174 6.06 4.92 -6.76
CA SER A 174 5.48 5.76 -5.69
C SER A 174 6.54 6.62 -5.01
N THR A 175 7.73 6.05 -4.75
CA THR A 175 8.84 6.77 -4.13
C THR A 175 9.39 7.85 -5.05
N ILE A 176 9.53 7.60 -6.36
CA ILE A 176 9.93 8.62 -7.35
C ILE A 176 8.92 9.76 -7.38
N ILE A 177 7.62 9.44 -7.39
CA ILE A 177 6.56 10.47 -7.32
C ILE A 177 6.73 11.28 -6.04
N GLY A 178 6.85 10.64 -4.87
CA GLY A 178 7.03 11.32 -3.58
C GLY A 178 8.25 12.25 -3.54
N VAL A 179 9.40 11.77 -4.04
CA VAL A 179 10.64 12.56 -4.12
C VAL A 179 10.46 13.78 -5.02
N HIS A 180 9.73 13.66 -6.14
CA HIS A 180 9.38 14.81 -6.98
C HIS A 180 8.57 15.87 -6.23
N PHE A 181 7.61 15.48 -5.39
CA PHE A 181 6.89 16.43 -4.53
C PHE A 181 7.84 17.14 -3.53
N GLY A 182 8.82 16.41 -2.99
CA GLY A 182 9.89 16.97 -2.15
C GLY A 182 10.78 17.96 -2.89
N HIS A 183 11.20 17.67 -4.12
CA HIS A 183 11.97 18.60 -4.94
C HIS A 183 11.17 19.88 -5.26
N VAL A 184 9.87 19.76 -5.54
CA VAL A 184 8.97 20.90 -5.75
C VAL A 184 8.90 21.77 -4.49
N LEU A 185 8.88 21.16 -3.30
CA LEU A 185 8.91 21.89 -2.02
C LEU A 185 10.20 22.70 -1.86
N VAL A 186 11.36 22.11 -2.16
CA VAL A 186 12.67 22.74 -1.96
C VAL A 186 12.96 23.83 -3.01
N HIS A 187 12.67 23.57 -4.28
CA HIS A 187 13.09 24.45 -5.39
C HIS A 187 12.15 25.60 -5.69
N LEU A 188 10.83 25.40 -5.65
CA LEU A 188 9.88 26.50 -5.82
C LEU A 188 9.79 27.25 -4.51
N LYS A 189 10.02 28.56 -4.47
CA LYS A 189 9.86 29.36 -3.22
C LYS A 189 8.42 29.86 -3.00
N ASN A 190 7.65 30.04 -4.08
CA ASN A 190 6.31 30.64 -4.00
C ASN A 190 5.23 29.60 -3.63
N HIS A 191 4.51 29.84 -2.54
CA HIS A 191 3.42 28.99 -2.04
C HIS A 191 2.37 28.65 -3.11
N SER A 192 1.87 29.65 -3.85
CA SER A 192 0.84 29.42 -4.87
C SER A 192 1.33 28.58 -6.05
N LYS A 193 2.63 28.63 -6.38
CA LYS A 193 3.20 27.82 -7.47
C LYS A 193 3.41 26.37 -7.04
N ARG A 194 3.85 26.14 -5.79
CA ARG A 194 3.92 24.82 -5.17
C ARG A 194 2.55 24.14 -5.17
N LEU A 195 1.55 24.83 -4.62
CA LEU A 195 0.20 24.28 -4.48
C LEU A 195 -0.43 23.97 -5.84
N LYS A 196 -0.32 24.89 -6.81
CA LYS A 196 -0.81 24.64 -8.18
C LYS A 196 -0.15 23.42 -8.81
N HIS A 197 1.15 23.20 -8.56
CA HIS A 197 1.87 22.05 -9.10
C HIS A 197 1.42 20.75 -8.45
N TRP A 198 1.36 20.71 -7.11
CA TRP A 198 0.92 19.53 -6.37
C TRP A 198 -0.52 19.14 -6.63
N VAL A 199 -1.44 20.11 -6.64
CA VAL A 199 -2.86 19.85 -6.92
C VAL A 199 -3.05 19.38 -8.36
N LEU A 200 -2.39 20.00 -9.34
CA LEU A 200 -2.49 19.59 -10.75
C LEU A 200 -1.96 18.17 -10.95
N MET A 201 -0.77 17.87 -10.41
CA MET A 201 -0.18 16.53 -10.43
C MET A 201 -1.06 15.51 -9.70
N GLY A 202 -1.52 15.84 -8.50
CA GLY A 202 -2.34 14.96 -7.67
C GLY A 202 -3.67 14.63 -8.33
N LEU A 203 -4.34 15.63 -8.91
CA LEU A 203 -5.57 15.44 -9.67
C LEU A 203 -5.33 14.62 -10.93
N ALA A 204 -4.25 14.90 -11.68
CA ALA A 204 -3.90 14.13 -12.88
C ALA A 204 -3.66 12.64 -12.56
N LEU A 205 -2.88 12.35 -11.51
CA LEU A 205 -2.63 10.98 -11.05
C LEU A 205 -3.91 10.29 -10.57
N LEU A 206 -4.76 10.99 -9.81
CA LEU A 206 -6.02 10.45 -9.32
C LEU A 206 -6.97 10.13 -10.48
N VAL A 207 -7.11 11.04 -11.45
CA VAL A 207 -7.94 10.83 -12.65
C VAL A 207 -7.42 9.66 -13.48
N VAL A 208 -6.10 9.59 -13.74
CA VAL A 208 -5.50 8.47 -14.48
C VAL A 208 -5.74 7.15 -13.75
N GLY A 209 -5.51 7.10 -12.43
CA GLY A 209 -5.71 5.89 -11.63
C GLY A 209 -7.16 5.42 -11.63
N LEU A 210 -8.12 6.34 -11.52
CA LEU A 210 -9.55 6.01 -11.61
C LEU A 210 -9.95 5.58 -13.01
N ILE A 211 -9.46 6.23 -14.08
CA ILE A 211 -9.73 5.81 -15.46
C ILE A 211 -9.23 4.38 -15.67
N LEU A 212 -8.01 4.04 -15.23
CA LEU A 212 -7.47 2.68 -15.34
C LEU A 212 -8.33 1.64 -14.62
N HIS A 213 -8.91 2.02 -13.48
CA HIS A 213 -9.81 1.15 -12.72
C HIS A 213 -11.16 0.98 -13.41
N PHE A 214 -11.84 2.08 -13.77
CA PHE A 214 -13.16 2.05 -14.39
C PHE A 214 -13.15 1.47 -15.81
N THR A 215 -12.05 1.62 -16.55
CA THR A 215 -11.87 0.96 -17.86
C THR A 215 -11.56 -0.53 -17.75
N HIS A 216 -11.48 -1.09 -16.53
CA HIS A 216 -11.15 -2.49 -16.26
C HIS A 216 -9.78 -2.91 -16.81
N ALA A 217 -8.91 -1.95 -17.16
CA ALA A 217 -7.58 -2.25 -17.67
C ALA A 217 -6.67 -2.80 -16.56
N ILE A 218 -6.61 -2.09 -15.43
CA ILE A 218 -5.82 -2.48 -14.25
C ILE A 218 -6.67 -2.23 -12.99
N PRO A 219 -7.20 -3.28 -12.33
CA PRO A 219 -7.99 -3.12 -11.12
C PRO A 219 -7.13 -2.62 -9.95
N LEU A 220 -7.76 -1.96 -8.98
CA LEU A 220 -7.08 -1.46 -7.78
C LEU A 220 -6.73 -2.65 -6.89
N ASN A 221 -5.47 -3.08 -6.95
CA ASN A 221 -4.98 -4.16 -6.11
C ASN A 221 -3.78 -3.70 -5.27
N LYS A 222 -3.98 -3.69 -3.94
CA LYS A 222 -2.97 -3.32 -2.95
C LYS A 222 -1.85 -4.35 -2.85
N GLN A 223 -2.17 -5.64 -2.93
CA GLN A 223 -1.20 -6.73 -2.77
C GLN A 223 -0.21 -6.76 -3.94
N LEU A 224 -0.71 -6.61 -5.16
CA LEU A 224 0.15 -6.53 -6.36
C LEU A 224 0.82 -5.17 -6.55
N TYR A 225 0.46 -4.18 -5.72
CA TYR A 225 0.94 -2.80 -5.83
C TYR A 225 0.76 -2.24 -7.26
N THR A 226 -0.45 -2.45 -7.81
CA THR A 226 -0.82 -2.12 -9.19
C THR A 226 -0.62 -0.65 -9.55
N LEU A 227 -0.38 -0.38 -10.83
CA LEU A 227 -0.22 1.00 -11.33
C LEU A 227 -1.42 1.90 -10.98
N SER A 228 -2.65 1.39 -11.15
CA SER A 228 -3.86 2.14 -10.78
C SER A 228 -3.87 2.46 -9.28
N TYR A 229 -3.48 1.50 -8.43
CA TYR A 229 -3.34 1.71 -6.98
C TYR A 229 -2.28 2.78 -6.67
N VAL A 230 -1.11 2.72 -7.31
CA VAL A 230 -0.05 3.75 -7.18
C VAL A 230 -0.56 5.14 -7.57
N CYS A 231 -1.22 5.27 -8.71
CA CYS A 231 -1.76 6.54 -9.20
C CYS A 231 -2.83 7.11 -8.28
N VAL A 232 -3.80 6.29 -7.83
CA VAL A 232 -4.86 6.75 -6.92
C VAL A 232 -4.29 7.14 -5.56
N THR A 233 -3.43 6.31 -4.97
CA THR A 233 -2.88 6.58 -3.63
C THR A 233 -1.93 7.78 -3.61
N SER A 234 -1.04 7.89 -4.61
CA SER A 234 -0.17 9.07 -4.74
C SER A 234 -0.96 10.34 -5.06
N GLY A 235 -2.00 10.27 -5.87
CA GLY A 235 -2.91 11.38 -6.16
C GLY A 235 -3.67 11.85 -4.92
N ALA A 236 -4.26 10.93 -4.16
CA ALA A 236 -4.94 11.24 -2.91
C ALA A 236 -3.98 11.81 -1.86
N ALA A 237 -2.80 11.21 -1.70
CA ALA A 237 -1.76 11.70 -0.80
C ALA A 237 -1.30 13.12 -1.17
N ALA A 238 -1.17 13.44 -2.46
CA ALA A 238 -0.83 14.77 -2.95
C ALA A 238 -1.89 15.83 -2.60
N LEU A 239 -3.17 15.49 -2.69
CA LEU A 239 -4.27 16.38 -2.33
C LEU A 239 -4.34 16.60 -0.82
N VAL A 240 -4.19 15.54 -0.02
CA VAL A 240 -4.13 15.63 1.45
C VAL A 240 -2.92 16.45 1.89
N PHE A 241 -1.75 16.20 1.29
CA PHE A 241 -0.54 16.97 1.55
C PHE A 241 -0.73 18.46 1.21
N SER A 242 -1.38 18.74 0.09
CA SER A 242 -1.72 20.11 -0.32
C SER A 242 -2.67 20.78 0.67
N ALA A 243 -3.67 20.07 1.19
CA ALA A 243 -4.60 20.59 2.19
C ALA A 243 -3.89 20.90 3.51
N ILE A 244 -3.10 19.96 4.03
CA ILE A 244 -2.32 20.15 5.27
C ILE A 244 -1.37 21.33 5.11
N TYR A 245 -0.72 21.48 3.95
CA TYR A 245 0.15 22.62 3.67
C TYR A 245 -0.58 23.97 3.75
N ILE A 246 -1.80 24.07 3.22
CA ILE A 246 -2.61 25.31 3.33
C ILE A 246 -2.92 25.61 4.80
N LEU A 247 -3.38 24.60 5.56
CA LEU A 247 -3.76 24.79 6.96
C LEU A 247 -2.57 25.19 7.84
N VAL A 248 -1.42 24.54 7.67
CA VAL A 248 -0.24 24.72 8.54
C VAL A 248 0.60 25.92 8.11
N ASP A 249 0.97 26.01 6.83
CA ASP A 249 1.93 27.02 6.36
C ASP A 249 1.28 28.34 5.95
N ILE A 250 0.08 28.32 5.36
CA ILE A 250 -0.61 29.54 4.90
C ILE A 250 -1.48 30.11 6.03
N GLN A 251 -2.36 29.29 6.62
CA GLN A 251 -3.27 29.72 7.68
C GLN A 251 -2.63 29.77 9.07
N ARG A 252 -1.37 29.33 9.20
CA ARG A 252 -0.56 29.37 10.44
C ARG A 252 -1.19 28.65 11.63
N PHE A 253 -2.01 27.62 11.42
CA PHE A 253 -2.56 26.78 12.50
C PHE A 253 -1.52 25.82 13.13
N LYS A 254 -0.27 26.27 13.27
CA LYS A 254 0.86 25.43 13.71
C LYS A 254 0.61 24.77 15.06
N PHE A 255 -0.04 25.47 15.99
CA PHE A 255 -0.26 24.95 17.34
C PHE A 255 -1.15 23.70 17.36
N ILE A 256 -2.17 23.64 16.51
CA ILE A 256 -3.10 22.49 16.42
C ILE A 256 -2.40 21.26 15.81
N PHE A 257 -1.43 21.49 14.92
CA PHE A 257 -0.71 20.42 14.22
C PHE A 257 0.64 20.02 14.87
N LEU A 258 1.04 20.64 15.99
CA LEU A 258 2.20 20.22 16.80
C LEU A 258 2.23 18.71 17.13
N PRO A 259 1.13 18.07 17.60
CA PRO A 259 1.16 16.64 17.88
C PRO A 259 1.39 15.80 16.61
N LEU A 260 0.84 16.22 15.47
CA LEU A 260 1.07 15.55 14.20
C LEU A 260 2.53 15.65 13.75
N GLN A 261 3.18 16.79 14.02
CA GLN A 261 4.61 16.97 13.78
C GLN A 261 5.45 16.02 14.65
N TRP A 262 5.14 15.88 15.94
CA TRP A 262 5.86 14.96 16.84
C TRP A 262 5.71 13.50 16.42
N ILE A 263 4.50 13.11 16.00
CA ILE A 263 4.21 11.79 15.42
C ILE A 263 5.01 11.58 14.14
N GLY A 264 5.06 12.57 13.25
CA GLY A 264 5.79 12.48 11.98
C GLY A 264 7.31 12.38 12.15
N MET A 265 7.90 13.10 13.13
CA MET A 265 9.33 13.00 13.45
C MET A 265 9.72 11.63 14.02
N ASN A 266 8.77 10.92 14.62
CA ASN A 266 8.97 9.60 15.22
C ASN A 266 8.15 8.52 14.52
N ALA A 267 7.93 8.66 13.20
CA ALA A 267 7.02 7.81 12.45
C ALA A 267 7.34 6.31 12.56
N MET A 268 8.63 5.94 12.60
CA MET A 268 9.05 4.53 12.78
C MET A 268 8.63 3.97 14.15
N LEU A 269 8.81 4.75 15.21
CA LEU A 269 8.41 4.36 16.57
C LEU A 269 6.89 4.22 16.67
N VAL A 270 6.14 5.17 16.10
CA VAL A 270 4.67 5.11 16.06
C VAL A 270 4.17 3.90 15.26
N TYR A 271 4.82 3.59 14.15
CA TYR A 271 4.52 2.41 13.35
C TYR A 271 4.69 1.11 14.15
N VAL A 272 5.84 0.93 14.82
CA VAL A 272 6.11 -0.24 15.65
C VAL A 272 5.11 -0.34 16.80
N MET A 273 4.80 0.78 17.48
CA MET A 273 3.78 0.78 18.55
C MET A 273 2.38 0.42 18.05
N ALA A 274 2.02 0.81 16.83
CA ALA A 274 0.76 0.42 16.22
C ALA A 274 0.74 -1.08 15.83
N ALA A 275 1.84 -1.59 15.27
CA ALA A 275 1.98 -2.99 14.87
C ALA A 275 1.93 -3.96 16.08
N GLU A 276 2.60 -3.61 17.18
CA GLU A 276 2.59 -4.38 18.43
C GLU A 276 1.26 -4.26 19.20
N GLY A 277 0.29 -3.50 18.67
CA GLY A 277 -0.99 -3.26 19.34
C GLY A 277 -0.87 -2.47 20.64
N ILE A 278 0.28 -1.85 20.92
CA ILE A 278 0.51 -1.02 22.12
C ILE A 278 -0.46 0.16 22.10
N PHE A 279 -0.69 0.76 20.92
CA PHE A 279 -1.66 1.85 20.78
C PHE A 279 -3.10 1.39 21.06
N ALA A 280 -3.48 0.22 20.53
CA ALA A 280 -4.78 -0.38 20.80
C ALA A 280 -4.92 -0.79 22.27
N GLY A 281 -3.87 -1.31 22.89
CA GLY A 281 -3.81 -1.65 24.31
C GLY A 281 -3.86 -0.42 25.21
N PHE A 282 -3.26 0.69 24.81
CA PHE A 282 -3.31 1.96 25.54
C PHE A 282 -4.70 2.60 25.49
N ILE A 283 -5.31 2.64 24.30
CA ILE A 283 -6.67 3.19 24.11
C ILE A 283 -7.72 2.27 24.75
N ASN A 284 -7.57 0.95 24.65
CA ASN A 284 -8.50 0.00 25.25
C ASN A 284 -8.23 -0.26 26.75
N GLY A 285 -7.03 0.03 27.24
CA GLY A 285 -6.62 -0.15 28.63
C GLY A 285 -7.23 0.89 29.57
N TRP A 286 -7.65 2.04 29.05
CA TRP A 286 -8.51 2.97 29.78
C TRP A 286 -9.98 2.55 29.64
N TYR A 287 -10.41 1.69 30.58
CA TYR A 287 -11.82 1.40 30.81
C TYR A 287 -12.27 2.04 32.13
N TYR A 288 -13.46 2.62 32.16
CA TYR A 288 -14.04 3.18 33.38
C TYR A 288 -15.07 2.20 33.95
N GLY A 289 -14.73 1.55 35.06
CA GLY A 289 -15.60 0.60 35.76
C GLY A 289 -15.61 -0.82 35.18
N ASP A 290 -16.15 -1.01 33.98
CA ASP A 290 -16.49 -2.32 33.42
C ASP A 290 -15.73 -2.58 32.09
N PRO A 291 -15.14 -3.78 31.83
CA PRO A 291 -14.38 -4.07 30.62
C PRO A 291 -15.16 -3.97 29.29
N ARG A 292 -16.49 -3.79 29.33
CA ARG A 292 -17.34 -3.53 28.15
C ARG A 292 -17.48 -2.05 27.79
N ASN A 293 -17.03 -1.14 28.65
CA ASN A 293 -17.12 0.31 28.46
C ASN A 293 -15.76 0.91 28.07
N THR A 294 -15.25 0.47 26.93
CA THR A 294 -14.00 1.00 26.37
C THR A 294 -14.23 2.33 25.64
N LEU A 295 -13.25 3.24 25.64
CA LEU A 295 -13.30 4.53 24.92
C LEU A 295 -13.64 4.37 23.43
N VAL A 296 -13.27 3.24 22.82
CA VAL A 296 -13.62 2.89 21.44
C VAL A 296 -15.13 2.75 21.25
N CYS A 297 -15.85 2.20 22.23
CA CYS A 297 -17.31 2.06 22.16
C CYS A 297 -17.99 3.44 22.26
N LEU A 298 -17.47 4.34 23.11
CA LEU A 298 -17.98 5.71 23.26
C LEU A 298 -17.76 6.55 21.98
N LEU A 299 -16.58 6.44 21.36
CA LEU A 299 -16.25 7.07 20.07
C LEU A 299 -17.05 6.47 18.92
N CYS A 300 -17.22 5.14 18.89
CA CYS A 300 -18.04 4.46 17.89
C CYS A 300 -19.51 4.91 17.98
N HIS A 301 -20.05 5.07 19.19
CA HIS A 301 -21.40 5.58 19.40
C HIS A 301 -21.55 7.05 18.97
N LEU A 302 -20.52 7.88 19.17
CA LEU A 302 -20.49 9.29 18.75
C LEU A 302 -20.38 9.45 17.22
N ILE A 303 -19.58 8.61 16.56
CA ILE A 303 -19.40 8.60 15.10
C ILE A 303 -20.66 8.08 14.41
N THR A 304 -21.32 7.06 14.97
CA THR A 304 -22.60 6.53 14.46
C THR A 304 -23.75 7.55 14.60
N LEU A 305 -23.70 8.40 15.63
CA LEU A 305 -24.67 9.50 15.82
C LEU A 305 -24.42 10.72 14.91
N THR A 306 -23.20 10.90 14.38
CA THR A 306 -22.83 12.08 13.57
C THR A 306 -22.78 11.82 12.06
N PHE A 307 -22.64 10.56 11.63
CA PHE A 307 -22.61 10.21 10.21
C PHE A 307 -23.61 9.10 9.87
N THR A 308 -24.86 9.50 9.64
CA THR A 308 -25.81 8.70 8.83
C THR A 308 -25.46 8.89 7.35
N PHE A 309 -24.36 8.26 6.91
CA PHE A 309 -24.08 8.06 5.48
C PHE A 309 -23.62 6.62 5.26
N PRO A 310 -24.51 5.71 4.82
CA PRO A 310 -24.09 4.46 4.22
C PRO A 310 -23.55 4.76 2.82
N VAL A 311 -22.75 3.85 2.27
CA VAL A 311 -22.21 3.84 0.89
C VAL A 311 -20.90 4.63 0.72
N LEU A 312 -19.77 3.89 0.70
CA LEU A 312 -18.69 3.90 -0.31
C LEU A 312 -17.35 3.28 0.20
N ILE A 313 -17.39 2.22 1.02
CA ILE A 313 -16.18 1.46 1.43
C ILE A 313 -16.35 -0.04 1.08
N HIS A 314 -17.21 -0.37 0.10
CA HIS A 314 -17.56 -1.76 -0.18
C HIS A 314 -16.69 -2.41 -1.28
N ASP A 315 -15.92 -1.65 -2.06
CA ASP A 315 -15.24 -2.16 -3.27
C ASP A 315 -13.70 -1.94 -3.30
N LEU A 316 -13.04 -1.83 -2.15
CA LEU A 316 -11.58 -1.59 -2.10
C LEU A 316 -10.80 -2.57 -1.21
N LEU A 317 -11.34 -3.78 -1.05
CA LEU A 317 -10.72 -4.90 -0.33
C LEU A 317 -10.76 -6.19 -1.16
#